data_AF-A0A9W7FMK7-F1
#
_entry.id   AF-A0A9W7FMK7-F1
#
_cell.length_a   1.000
_cell.length_b   1.000
_cell.length_c   1.000
_cell.angle_alpha   90.00
_cell.angle_beta   90.00
_cell.angle_gamma   90.00
#
_symmetry.space_group_name_H-M   'P 1'
#
loop_
_entity.id
_entity.type
_entity.pdbx_description
1 polymer ?
#
loop_
_entity_poly.entity_id
_entity_poly.type
_entity_poly.pdbx_seq_one_letter_code
_entity_poly.pdbx_strand_id
1 'polypeptide(L)'
;MGGQSALFSSSYANATDHNITSAAMHHVFTHEYPAPQVPFLAFTGGLDYVAWRSMTKNFYGNPNSDVTTKGIVDRTSANHFEPEDNFQPWESYNPLVPQFTAAWFKLTIDKKQEEFGFDFHEMIFGDSNDLISNGGDGYMNTCEMLD
;
A
#
# COMPACT_ATOMS: atom_id res chain seq x y z
N MET A 1 3.37 -7.36 11.70
CA MET A 1 4.72 -6.70 11.77
C MET A 1 5.47 -6.65 10.43
N GLY A 2 5.17 -7.49 9.43
CA GLY A 2 5.86 -7.42 8.12
C GLY A 2 5.82 -6.04 7.45
N GLY A 3 4.71 -5.30 7.57
CA GLY A 3 4.60 -3.93 7.07
C GLY A 3 5.59 -2.95 7.71
N GLN A 4 5.94 -3.13 9.00
CA GLN A 4 6.97 -2.32 9.66
C GLN A 4 8.35 -2.58 9.06
N SER A 5 8.67 -3.86 8.83
CA SER A 5 9.93 -4.23 8.19
C SER A 5 10.04 -3.62 6.79
N ALA A 6 8.96 -3.62 6.01
CA ALA A 6 8.92 -2.97 4.70
C ALA A 6 9.13 -1.45 4.79
N LEU A 7 8.47 -0.78 5.75
CA LEU A 7 8.65 0.65 6.02
C LEU A 7 10.12 0.99 6.33
N PHE A 8 10.74 0.27 7.26
CA PHE A 8 12.14 0.55 7.65
C PHE A 8 13.14 0.17 6.55
N SER A 9 12.89 -0.90 5.79
CA SER A 9 13.76 -1.32 4.69
C SER A 9 13.72 -0.34 3.52
N SER A 10 12.55 0.26 3.28
CA SER A 10 12.34 1.26 2.22
C SER A 10 12.74 2.68 2.63
N SER A 11 13.15 2.89 3.88
CA SER A 11 13.53 4.19 4.43
C SER A 11 15.03 4.29 4.70
N TYR A 12 15.50 5.51 4.99
CA TYR A 12 16.92 5.79 5.31
C TYR A 12 17.87 5.29 4.20
N ALA A 13 19.14 5.05 4.57
CA ALA A 13 20.12 4.42 3.70
C ALA A 13 19.80 2.95 3.38
N ASN A 14 18.92 2.29 4.15
CA ASN A 14 18.57 0.87 3.94
C ASN A 14 18.06 0.60 2.52
N ALA A 15 17.27 1.52 1.96
CA ALA A 15 16.76 1.38 0.60
C ALA A 15 17.90 1.28 -0.42
N THR A 16 18.89 2.15 -0.32
CA THR A 16 20.08 2.15 -1.18
C THR A 16 21.01 0.97 -0.88
N ASP A 17 21.31 0.73 0.39
CA ASP A 17 22.25 -0.31 0.85
C ASP A 17 21.77 -1.72 0.49
N HIS A 18 20.46 -1.94 0.38
CA HIS A 18 19.85 -3.22 0.02
C HIS A 18 19.21 -3.24 -1.37
N ASN A 19 19.42 -2.18 -2.17
CA ASN A 19 18.87 -2.05 -3.52
C ASN A 19 17.34 -2.30 -3.57
N ILE A 20 16.63 -1.79 -2.58
CA ILE A 20 15.17 -1.74 -2.58
C ILE A 20 14.77 -0.61 -3.53
N THR A 21 13.91 -0.89 -4.49
CA THR A 21 13.49 0.07 -5.52
C THR A 21 11.99 0.36 -5.52
N SER A 22 11.22 -0.40 -4.74
CA SER A 22 9.79 -0.24 -4.55
C SER A 22 9.35 -0.96 -3.28
N ALA A 23 8.27 -0.50 -2.65
CA ALA A 23 7.70 -1.13 -1.48
C ALA A 23 6.17 -1.22 -1.54
N ALA A 24 5.62 -2.30 -0.99
CA ALA A 24 4.21 -2.40 -0.64
C ALA A 24 4.12 -2.70 0.86
N MET A 25 3.25 -1.99 1.57
CA MET A 25 3.15 -2.05 3.02
C MET A 25 1.71 -2.34 3.42
N HIS A 26 1.49 -3.45 4.11
CA HIS A 26 0.15 -3.84 4.57
C HIS A 26 0.06 -3.68 6.09
N HIS A 27 -0.91 -2.89 6.55
CA HIS A 27 -1.28 -2.75 7.97
C HIS A 27 -0.08 -2.54 8.89
N VAL A 28 0.68 -1.46 8.64
CA VAL A 28 1.95 -1.19 9.31
C VAL A 28 1.75 -0.91 10.79
N PHE A 29 2.16 -1.85 11.63
CA PHE A 29 2.27 -1.66 13.08
C PHE A 29 3.60 -0.99 13.42
N THR A 30 3.60 0.31 13.71
CA THR A 30 4.84 1.04 14.04
C THR A 30 4.61 2.17 15.06
N HIS A 31 5.66 2.50 15.80
CA HIS A 31 5.73 3.63 16.74
C HIS A 31 6.75 4.69 16.29
N GLU A 32 7.40 4.43 15.16
CA GLU A 32 8.35 5.32 14.50
C GLU A 32 7.92 5.47 13.03
N TYR A 33 8.06 6.66 12.49
CA TYR A 33 7.49 7.01 11.18
C TYR A 33 8.57 7.49 10.23
N PRO A 34 9.58 6.66 9.88
CA PRO A 34 10.58 7.06 8.90
C PRO A 34 9.93 7.32 7.54
N ALA A 35 10.54 8.19 6.75
CA ALA A 35 10.07 8.51 5.39
C ALA A 35 10.62 7.48 4.40
N PRO A 36 9.76 6.73 3.67
CA PRO A 36 10.19 5.91 2.55
C PRO A 36 10.93 6.77 1.52
N GLN A 37 11.98 6.18 0.93
CA GLN A 37 12.88 6.81 -0.06
C GLN A 37 12.70 6.19 -1.46
N VAL A 38 11.73 5.30 -1.62
CA VAL A 38 11.39 4.61 -2.88
C VAL A 38 9.89 4.70 -3.12
N PRO A 39 9.42 4.51 -4.36
CA PRO A 39 7.99 4.39 -4.62
C PRO A 39 7.33 3.39 -3.68
N PHE A 40 6.21 3.78 -3.06
CA PHE A 40 5.51 2.90 -2.14
C PHE A 40 3.98 2.95 -2.23
N LEU A 41 3.35 1.81 -1.96
CA LEU A 41 1.91 1.68 -1.77
C LEU A 41 1.60 1.18 -0.36
N ALA A 42 0.81 1.93 0.40
CA ALA A 42 0.48 1.63 1.78
C ALA A 42 -1.02 1.32 1.98
N PHE A 43 -1.33 0.16 2.54
CA PHE A 43 -2.68 -0.29 2.88
C PHE A 43 -2.92 -0.17 4.40
N THR A 44 -4.10 0.32 4.76
CA THR A 44 -4.59 0.41 6.13
C THR A 44 -6.13 0.34 6.16
N GLY A 45 -6.71 0.28 7.35
CA GLY A 45 -8.13 0.05 7.51
C GLY A 45 -8.80 0.84 8.62
N GLY A 46 -10.08 1.16 8.42
CA GLY A 46 -10.94 1.83 9.39
C GLY A 46 -11.28 0.97 10.61
N LEU A 47 -11.21 -0.36 10.49
CA LEU A 47 -11.46 -1.33 11.56
C LEU A 47 -10.16 -1.96 12.09
N ASP A 48 -8.99 -1.41 11.73
CA ASP A 48 -7.71 -1.86 12.27
C ASP A 48 -7.47 -1.28 13.68
N TYR A 49 -7.72 -2.11 14.69
CA TYR A 49 -7.48 -1.76 16.10
C TYR A 49 -6.10 -2.20 16.61
N VAL A 50 -5.28 -2.86 15.79
CA VAL A 50 -3.93 -3.30 16.14
C VAL A 50 -2.91 -2.31 15.61
N ALA A 51 -2.95 -2.03 14.31
CA ALA A 51 -2.18 -0.98 13.64
C ALA A 51 -3.13 0.13 13.21
N TRP A 52 -3.41 1.05 14.14
CA TRP A 52 -4.33 2.15 13.88
C TRP A 52 -3.92 2.92 12.63
N ARG A 53 -4.90 3.31 11.80
CA ARG A 53 -4.66 4.06 10.55
C ARG A 53 -3.78 5.29 10.68
N SER A 54 -3.71 5.91 11.87
CA SER A 54 -2.78 7.02 12.13
C SER A 54 -1.32 6.61 11.93
N MET A 55 -0.95 5.35 12.22
CA MET A 55 0.40 4.84 12.00
C MET A 55 0.80 4.91 10.53
N THR A 56 -0.09 4.48 9.62
CA THR A 56 0.11 4.58 8.17
C THR A 56 0.14 6.03 7.68
N LYS A 57 -0.84 6.84 8.12
CA LYS A 57 -0.92 8.25 7.71
C LYS A 57 0.30 9.07 8.12
N ASN A 58 0.88 8.78 9.28
CA ASN A 58 2.04 9.50 9.79
C ASN A 58 3.30 9.32 8.93
N PHE A 59 3.58 8.11 8.43
CA PHE A 59 4.74 7.93 7.54
C PHE A 59 4.42 8.32 6.09
N TYR A 60 3.18 8.13 5.62
CA TYR A 60 2.75 8.56 4.28
C TYR A 60 2.88 10.08 4.09
N GLY A 61 2.44 10.84 5.10
CA GLY A 61 2.51 12.30 5.15
C GLY A 61 3.81 12.85 5.74
N ASN A 62 4.85 12.02 5.90
CA ASN A 62 6.11 12.49 6.47
C ASN A 62 6.77 13.52 5.51
N PRO A 63 7.05 14.77 5.96
CA PRO A 63 7.58 15.83 5.11
C PRO A 63 9.03 15.58 4.63
N ASN A 64 9.72 14.60 5.20
CA ASN A 64 11.07 14.21 4.78
C ASN A 64 11.07 13.14 3.66
N SER A 65 9.89 12.81 3.10
CA SER A 65 9.80 11.92 1.94
C SER A 65 9.87 12.74 0.66
N ASP A 66 10.93 12.53 -0.12
CA ASP A 66 11.10 13.11 -1.46
C ASP A 66 10.49 12.22 -2.56
N VAL A 67 9.77 11.17 -2.18
CA VAL A 67 9.13 10.22 -3.11
C VAL A 67 7.89 10.86 -3.72
N THR A 68 7.88 11.00 -5.05
CA THR A 68 6.74 11.51 -5.82
C THR A 68 5.71 10.42 -6.09
N THR A 69 6.16 9.22 -6.45
CA THR A 69 5.29 8.09 -6.77
C THR A 69 4.88 7.34 -5.50
N LYS A 70 3.70 7.62 -4.96
CA LYS A 70 3.23 6.98 -3.72
C LYS A 70 1.71 6.84 -3.65
N GLY A 71 1.26 5.82 -2.94
CA GLY A 71 -0.15 5.53 -2.73
C GLY A 71 -0.51 5.24 -1.27
N ILE A 72 -1.69 5.67 -0.84
CA ILE A 72 -2.32 5.21 0.40
C ILE A 72 -3.74 4.73 0.12
N VAL A 73 -4.08 3.57 0.67
CA VAL A 73 -5.41 2.96 0.64
C VAL A 73 -5.87 2.79 2.09
N ASP A 74 -6.85 3.57 2.53
CA ASP A 74 -7.49 3.48 3.85
C ASP A 74 -8.93 3.00 3.64
N ARG A 75 -9.12 1.67 3.63
CA ARG A 75 -10.40 1.03 3.38
C ARG A 75 -11.26 1.02 4.64
N THR A 76 -12.51 1.47 4.54
CA THR A 76 -13.41 1.67 5.68
C THR A 76 -13.63 0.39 6.49
N SER A 77 -13.78 -0.76 5.82
CA SER A 77 -14.08 -2.05 6.45
C SER A 77 -12.86 -2.95 6.69
N ALA A 78 -11.65 -2.53 6.28
CA ALA A 78 -10.45 -3.35 6.48
C ALA A 78 -10.08 -3.39 7.97
N ASN A 79 -9.76 -4.59 8.45
CA ASN A 79 -9.18 -4.82 9.77
C ASN A 79 -7.71 -5.22 9.64
N HIS A 80 -7.03 -5.47 10.77
CA HIS A 80 -5.60 -5.82 10.76
C HIS A 80 -5.24 -7.07 9.94
N PHE A 81 -6.20 -7.99 9.82
CA PHE A 81 -6.02 -9.30 9.21
C PHE A 81 -6.44 -9.31 7.73
N GLU A 82 -6.73 -8.14 7.14
CA GLU A 82 -7.10 -8.04 5.71
C GLU A 82 -6.14 -8.76 4.74
N PRO A 83 -4.81 -8.70 4.94
CA PRO A 83 -3.86 -9.38 4.06
C PRO A 83 -3.68 -10.86 4.37
N GLU A 84 -4.24 -11.36 5.49
CA GLU A 84 -4.02 -12.72 5.97
C GLU A 84 -5.10 -13.68 5.45
N ASP A 85 -4.70 -14.93 5.21
CA ASP A 85 -5.63 -16.01 4.82
C ASP A 85 -6.70 -16.22 5.91
N ASN A 86 -7.83 -16.85 5.55
CA ASN A 86 -9.08 -16.96 6.30
C ASN A 86 -9.01 -17.82 7.59
N PHE A 87 -7.97 -17.71 8.40
CA PHE A 87 -7.76 -18.48 9.63
C PHE A 87 -8.54 -17.97 10.87
N GLN A 88 -9.65 -17.25 10.63
CA GLN A 88 -10.64 -16.70 11.59
C GLN A 88 -10.41 -15.26 12.06
N PRO A 89 -11.50 -14.46 12.21
CA PRO A 89 -12.87 -14.73 11.76
C PRO A 89 -13.01 -14.51 10.23
N TRP A 90 -13.90 -15.29 9.65
CA TRP A 90 -14.04 -15.74 8.26
C TRP A 90 -14.21 -14.70 7.13
N GLU A 91 -13.90 -13.42 7.33
CA GLU A 91 -14.25 -12.37 6.37
C GLU A 91 -13.21 -11.24 6.27
N SER A 92 -12.01 -11.44 6.82
CA SER A 92 -10.98 -10.38 6.79
C SER A 92 -10.28 -10.31 5.43
N TYR A 93 -9.99 -11.48 4.83
CA TYR A 93 -9.15 -11.53 3.64
C TYR A 93 -9.74 -10.76 2.45
N ASN A 94 -8.94 -9.85 1.90
CA ASN A 94 -9.28 -9.13 0.69
C ASN A 94 -8.46 -9.67 -0.51
N PRO A 95 -9.09 -10.36 -1.47
CA PRO A 95 -8.39 -10.94 -2.62
C PRO A 95 -7.85 -9.89 -3.61
N LEU A 96 -8.18 -8.61 -3.44
CA LEU A 96 -7.71 -7.53 -4.31
C LEU A 96 -6.40 -6.90 -3.83
N VAL A 97 -6.12 -6.91 -2.52
CA VAL A 97 -4.83 -6.45 -1.96
C VAL A 97 -3.61 -7.07 -2.66
N PRO A 98 -3.53 -8.40 -2.89
CA PRO A 98 -2.42 -8.98 -3.63
C PRO A 98 -2.41 -8.57 -5.11
N GLN A 99 -3.56 -8.32 -5.73
CA GLN A 99 -3.64 -7.88 -7.13
C GLN A 99 -3.09 -6.47 -7.30
N PHE A 100 -3.51 -5.53 -6.44
CA PHE A 100 -2.97 -4.17 -6.44
C PHE A 100 -1.49 -4.14 -6.04
N THR A 101 -1.06 -5.02 -5.12
CA THR A 101 0.36 -5.17 -4.78
C THR A 101 1.17 -5.65 -6.00
N ALA A 102 0.66 -6.62 -6.76
CA ALA A 102 1.32 -7.10 -7.97
C ALA A 102 1.36 -6.02 -9.07
N ALA A 103 0.24 -5.32 -9.29
CA ALA A 103 0.15 -4.21 -10.26
C ALA A 103 1.13 -3.07 -9.90
N TRP A 104 1.23 -2.72 -8.61
CA TRP A 104 2.21 -1.76 -8.11
C TRP A 104 3.64 -2.14 -8.49
N PHE A 105 4.03 -3.41 -8.28
CA PHE A 105 5.36 -3.87 -8.65
C PHE A 105 5.57 -3.96 -10.16
N LYS A 106 4.54 -4.29 -10.95
CA LYS A 106 4.61 -4.23 -12.42
C LYS A 106 4.94 -2.83 -12.93
N LEU A 107 4.33 -1.80 -12.33
CA LEU A 107 4.59 -0.41 -12.68
C LEU A 107 5.95 0.08 -12.18
N THR A 108 6.29 -0.21 -10.92
CA THR A 108 7.44 0.42 -10.26
C THR A 108 8.75 -0.33 -10.47
N ILE A 109 8.71 -1.65 -10.64
CA ILE A 109 9.90 -2.49 -10.87
C ILE A 109 10.02 -2.84 -12.35
N ASP A 110 9.00 -3.50 -12.93
CA ASP A 110 9.07 -3.99 -14.32
C ASP A 110 8.88 -2.87 -15.36
N LYS A 111 8.40 -1.69 -14.93
CA LYS A 111 8.04 -0.55 -15.79
C LYS A 111 7.05 -0.93 -16.90
N LYS A 112 6.13 -1.85 -16.59
CA LYS A 112 5.07 -2.31 -17.50
C LYS A 112 3.74 -1.66 -17.12
N GLN A 113 3.19 -0.88 -18.05
CA GLN A 113 1.84 -0.35 -17.92
C GLN A 113 0.78 -1.43 -18.14
N GLU A 114 1.02 -2.35 -19.08
CA GLU A 114 0.09 -3.43 -19.42
C GLU A 114 0.80 -4.79 -19.56
N GLU A 115 0.14 -5.86 -19.10
CA GLU A 115 0.54 -7.26 -19.35
C GLU A 115 -0.65 -8.21 -19.09
N PHE A 116 -0.68 -9.36 -19.75
CA PHE A 116 -1.74 -10.38 -19.58
C PHE A 116 -3.17 -9.88 -19.85
N GLY A 117 -3.32 -8.78 -20.60
CA GLY A 117 -4.61 -8.14 -20.85
C GLY A 117 -5.11 -7.24 -19.70
N PHE A 118 -4.25 -6.94 -18.72
CA PHE A 118 -4.52 -5.97 -17.65
C PHE A 118 -3.75 -4.67 -17.91
N ASP A 119 -4.41 -3.55 -17.71
CA ASP A 119 -3.79 -2.22 -17.63
C ASP A 119 -3.51 -1.90 -16.16
N PHE A 120 -2.27 -2.11 -15.73
CA PHE A 120 -1.86 -1.88 -14.35
C PHE A 120 -1.85 -0.40 -13.99
N HIS A 121 -1.55 0.48 -14.96
CA HIS A 121 -1.54 1.92 -14.71
C HIS A 121 -2.95 2.39 -14.41
N GLU A 122 -3.92 1.99 -15.24
CA GLU A 122 -5.33 2.25 -14.98
C GLU A 122 -5.74 1.66 -13.63
N MET A 123 -5.40 0.39 -13.31
CA MET A 123 -5.69 -0.26 -12.01
C MET A 123 -5.25 0.55 -10.77
N ILE A 124 -4.12 1.25 -10.84
CA ILE A 124 -3.49 1.94 -9.70
C ILE A 124 -3.74 3.45 -9.72
N PHE A 125 -3.63 4.10 -10.87
CA PHE A 125 -3.60 5.56 -11.04
C PHE A 125 -4.75 6.12 -11.88
N GLY A 126 -5.61 5.27 -12.44
CA GLY A 126 -6.70 5.71 -13.29
C GLY A 126 -7.87 6.37 -12.53
N ASP A 127 -8.91 6.72 -13.31
CA ASP A 127 -10.11 7.42 -12.83
C ASP A 127 -11.43 6.63 -13.04
N SER A 128 -11.38 5.37 -13.52
CA SER A 128 -12.57 4.52 -13.66
C SER A 128 -13.05 3.93 -12.30
N ASN A 129 -14.28 3.41 -12.24
CA ASN A 129 -14.90 2.94 -10.99
C ASN A 129 -14.37 1.59 -10.47
N ASP A 130 -13.70 0.79 -11.31
CA ASP A 130 -13.20 -0.54 -10.95
C ASP A 130 -11.78 -0.49 -10.32
N LEU A 131 -11.31 0.71 -9.98
CA LEU A 131 -9.94 0.99 -9.55
C LEU A 131 -9.78 1.05 -8.05
N ILE A 132 -8.53 0.96 -7.60
CA ILE A 132 -8.17 0.96 -6.18
C ILE A 132 -8.80 2.12 -5.39
N SER A 133 -8.92 3.31 -6.02
CA SER A 133 -9.44 4.54 -5.43
C SER A 133 -10.94 4.77 -5.59
N ASN A 134 -11.58 4.16 -6.59
CA ASN A 134 -12.96 4.48 -6.99
C ASN A 134 -13.97 3.37 -6.71
N GLY A 135 -13.61 2.42 -5.84
CA GLY A 135 -14.51 1.37 -5.39
C GLY A 135 -14.08 -0.04 -5.76
N GLY A 136 -13.03 -0.20 -6.56
CA GLY A 136 -12.41 -1.49 -6.86
C GLY A 136 -12.03 -2.23 -5.59
N ASP A 137 -11.35 -1.56 -4.65
CA ASP A 137 -11.00 -2.12 -3.34
C ASP A 137 -12.09 -1.92 -2.26
N GLY A 138 -13.30 -1.50 -2.65
CA GLY A 138 -14.43 -1.23 -1.76
C GLY A 138 -14.49 0.22 -1.23
N TYR A 139 -15.26 0.44 -0.17
CA TYR A 139 -15.47 1.78 0.39
C TYR A 139 -14.22 2.30 1.10
N MET A 140 -13.81 3.53 0.79
CA MET A 140 -12.60 4.17 1.30
C MET A 140 -12.91 5.29 2.29
N ASN A 141 -12.11 5.38 3.36
CA ASN A 141 -11.97 6.60 4.16
C ASN A 141 -11.06 7.61 3.44
N THR A 142 -10.00 7.13 2.80
CA THR A 142 -9.02 7.92 2.05
C THR A 142 -8.38 7.01 1.02
N CYS A 143 -8.27 7.46 -0.22
CA CYS A 143 -7.41 6.83 -1.22
C CYS A 143 -6.74 7.93 -2.03
N GLU A 144 -5.41 7.96 -2.04
CA GLU A 144 -4.62 8.95 -2.76
C GLU A 144 -3.51 8.22 -3.50
N MET A 145 -3.41 8.48 -4.80
CA MET A 145 -2.42 7.88 -5.69
C MET A 145 -1.70 9.02 -6.41
N LEU A 146 -0.38 9.07 -6.21
CA LEU A 146 0.51 10.04 -6.84
C LEU A 146 1.46 9.26 -7.75
N ASP A 147 1.50 9.64 -9.02
CA ASP A 147 2.43 9.12 -10.04
C ASP A 147 3.74 9.94 -10.05
#